data_AF-A0A1V5DT33-F1
#
_entry.id   AF-A0A1V5DT33-F1
#
_cell.length_a   1.000
_cell.length_b   1.000
_cell.length_c   1.000
_cell.angle_alpha   90.00
_cell.angle_beta   90.00
_cell.angle_gamma   90.00
#
_symmetry.space_group_name_H-M   'P 1'
#
loop_
_entity.id
_entity.type
_entity.pdbx_description
1 polymer ?
#
loop_
_entity_poly.entity_id
_entity_poly.type
_entity_poly.pdbx_seq_one_letter_code
_entity_poly.pdbx_strand_id
1 'polypeptide(L)'
;MDHLSITFNSNILFVFLIGSLQSLFYPWAFRNLPKENWQVMACVPGKTGGYEGRKGTNYTWYGFFLATAYVYGVFLFLLLMGSLVAPKAASLTLIVLVLIICTPLSSIVARLVEGKRFTLTVGGAAFAGLLLGPGLIQLLNKMPYDLLNYRFLILPTMTAMAIAHIAGEGMGRLACISFGCCYGKPVSSLTPLLGKLIGPFSVVFSGKTKKIAYAHGLDGHPVVPIQAMTAILYSAASLLGIWLFLNQVYAAAFMVVIGVSQGWRILSEFLRADYRGERIFSVYQMMSLAALPYAIFLLLLFPQTPTGASGIERGFQSIWSPEMILFLQGLWSIIFFYTGKSRVTAAKILLYVVKDRI
;
A
#
# COMPACT_ATOMS: atom_id res chain seq x y z
N MET A 1 1.91 -36.75 -21.19
CA MET A 1 0.81 -35.78 -20.97
C MET A 1 0.22 -36.13 -19.62
N ASP A 2 0.92 -35.78 -18.55
CA ASP A 2 0.44 -36.03 -17.20
C ASP A 2 -0.43 -34.84 -16.78
N HIS A 3 -1.67 -35.18 -16.50
CA HIS A 3 -2.74 -34.25 -16.17
C HIS A 3 -2.33 -33.33 -15.02
N LEU A 4 -2.61 -32.04 -15.23
CA LEU A 4 -2.76 -30.99 -14.23
C LEU A 4 -3.74 -31.44 -13.13
N SER A 5 -3.29 -32.32 -12.24
CA SER A 5 -3.91 -32.50 -10.93
C SER A 5 -3.46 -31.30 -10.09
N ILE A 6 -4.30 -30.26 -10.07
CA ILE A 6 -4.18 -29.18 -9.09
C ILE A 6 -4.45 -29.86 -7.74
N THR A 7 -3.41 -30.40 -7.11
CA THR A 7 -3.47 -30.80 -5.72
C THR A 7 -3.70 -29.52 -4.92
N PHE A 8 -4.88 -29.40 -4.29
CA PHE A 8 -5.22 -28.29 -3.40
C PHE A 8 -4.30 -28.35 -2.17
N ASN A 9 -3.09 -27.82 -2.32
CA ASN A 9 -2.16 -27.58 -1.24
C ASN A 9 -2.56 -26.25 -0.55
N SER A 10 -2.36 -26.15 0.77
CA SER A 10 -2.65 -24.96 1.58
C SER A 10 -2.13 -23.66 0.97
N ASN A 11 -1.01 -23.70 0.24
CA ASN A 11 -0.46 -22.56 -0.50
C ASN A 11 -1.45 -21.99 -1.53
N ILE A 12 -2.06 -22.85 -2.35
CA ILE A 12 -3.03 -22.44 -3.38
C ILE A 12 -4.32 -21.95 -2.73
N LEU A 13 -4.78 -22.65 -1.68
CA LEU A 13 -5.96 -22.26 -0.93
C LEU A 13 -5.80 -20.86 -0.32
N PHE A 14 -4.63 -20.56 0.25
CA PHE A 14 -4.33 -19.24 0.81
C PHE A 14 -4.43 -18.12 -0.25
N VAL A 15 -3.79 -18.31 -1.39
CA VAL A 15 -3.82 -17.34 -2.50
C VAL A 15 -5.25 -17.16 -3.02
N PHE A 16 -5.98 -18.26 -3.22
CA PHE A 16 -7.36 -18.23 -3.68
C PHE A 16 -8.29 -17.53 -2.69
N LEU A 17 -8.12 -17.77 -1.39
CA LEU A 17 -8.90 -17.14 -0.33
C LEU A 17 -8.71 -15.63 -0.32
N ILE A 18 -7.46 -15.14 -0.33
CA ILE A 18 -7.18 -13.70 -0.36
C ILE A 18 -7.74 -13.08 -1.65
N GLY A 19 -7.51 -13.73 -2.80
CA GLY A 19 -8.04 -13.26 -4.09
C GLY A 19 -9.56 -13.18 -4.12
N SER A 20 -10.25 -14.16 -3.53
CA SER A 20 -11.71 -14.18 -3.43
C SER A 20 -12.23 -13.05 -2.54
N LEU A 21 -11.63 -12.87 -1.36
CA LEU A 21 -12.01 -11.78 -0.44
C LEU A 21 -11.82 -10.41 -1.09
N GLN A 22 -10.69 -10.18 -1.78
CA GLN A 22 -10.45 -8.94 -2.52
C GLN A 22 -11.44 -8.74 -3.67
N SER A 23 -11.72 -9.79 -4.44
CA SER A 23 -12.66 -9.73 -5.57
C SER A 23 -14.08 -9.41 -5.14
N LEU A 24 -14.49 -9.83 -3.94
CA LEU A 24 -15.79 -9.49 -3.35
C LEU A 24 -15.79 -8.07 -2.76
N PHE A 25 -14.69 -7.66 -2.13
CA PHE A 25 -14.60 -6.39 -1.43
C PHE A 25 -14.41 -5.18 -2.36
N TYR A 26 -13.59 -5.31 -3.40
CA TYR A 26 -13.21 -4.21 -4.29
C TYR A 26 -14.39 -3.61 -5.07
N PRO A 27 -15.34 -4.38 -5.63
CA PRO A 27 -16.52 -3.82 -6.27
C PRO A 27 -17.34 -2.93 -5.33
N TRP A 28 -17.50 -3.34 -4.07
CA TRP A 28 -18.16 -2.53 -3.05
C TRP A 28 -17.36 -1.26 -2.75
N ALA A 29 -16.05 -1.40 -2.56
CA ALA A 29 -15.17 -0.29 -2.20
C ALA A 29 -15.14 0.78 -3.32
N PHE A 30 -14.99 0.37 -4.58
CA PHE A 30 -14.91 1.29 -5.71
C PHE A 30 -16.23 2.02 -5.98
N ARG A 31 -17.38 1.44 -5.61
CA ARG A 31 -18.70 2.07 -5.76
C ARG A 31 -19.06 3.00 -4.59
N ASN A 32 -18.60 2.70 -3.38
CA ASN A 32 -19.05 3.42 -2.18
C ASN A 32 -18.05 4.45 -1.67
N LEU A 33 -16.75 4.13 -1.66
CA LEU A 33 -15.73 5.04 -1.14
C LEU A 33 -15.64 6.41 -1.85
N PRO A 34 -15.96 6.54 -3.16
CA PRO A 34 -16.01 7.86 -3.81
C PRO A 34 -17.12 8.79 -3.28
N LYS A 35 -18.11 8.28 -2.53
CA LYS A 35 -19.23 9.07 -1.99
C LYS A 35 -18.81 9.89 -0.76
N GLU A 36 -19.54 10.98 -0.51
CA GLU A 36 -19.25 11.93 0.57
C GLU A 36 -19.16 11.30 1.97
N ASN A 37 -20.05 10.36 2.28
CA ASN A 37 -20.12 9.67 3.58
C ASN A 37 -18.84 8.90 3.95
N TRP A 38 -17.96 8.67 2.99
CA TRP A 38 -16.70 7.96 3.18
C TRP A 38 -15.48 8.89 3.27
N GLN A 39 -15.69 10.19 3.53
CA GLN A 39 -14.60 11.14 3.80
C GLN A 39 -14.21 11.15 5.28
N VAL A 40 -15.20 11.32 6.17
CA VAL A 40 -15.01 11.46 7.62
C VAL A 40 -15.56 10.22 8.31
N MET A 41 -14.73 9.59 9.14
CA MET A 41 -15.07 8.41 9.92
C MET A 41 -15.60 8.78 11.30
N ALA A 42 -14.98 9.76 11.95
CA ALA A 42 -15.39 10.22 13.28
C ALA A 42 -15.02 11.70 13.50
N CYS A 43 -15.81 12.38 14.33
CA CYS A 43 -15.55 13.76 14.75
C CYS A 43 -15.40 13.81 16.26
N VAL A 44 -14.22 14.21 16.75
CA VAL A 44 -13.94 14.32 18.19
C VAL A 44 -14.07 15.78 18.62
N PRO A 45 -14.95 16.10 19.59
CA PRO A 45 -15.12 17.47 20.07
C PRO A 45 -13.86 17.96 20.77
N GLY A 46 -13.37 19.12 20.35
CA GLY A 46 -12.27 19.83 20.98
C GLY A 46 -12.75 20.93 21.93
N LYS A 47 -11.92 21.96 22.11
CA LYS A 47 -12.21 23.10 22.98
C LYS A 47 -13.48 23.83 22.53
N THR A 48 -14.24 24.38 23.49
CA THR A 48 -15.42 25.20 23.27
C THR A 48 -15.07 26.44 22.44
N GLY A 49 -15.77 26.62 21.31
CA GLY A 49 -15.66 27.80 20.47
C GLY A 49 -16.85 28.72 20.71
N GLY A 50 -16.88 29.45 21.84
CA GLY A 50 -17.96 30.40 22.14
C GLY A 50 -19.38 29.84 21.93
N TYR A 51 -20.30 30.71 21.50
CA TYR A 51 -21.72 30.39 21.24
C TYR A 51 -21.97 29.53 19.97
N GLU A 52 -20.98 29.32 19.09
CA GLU A 52 -21.16 28.67 17.77
C GLU A 52 -20.88 27.16 17.75
N GLY A 53 -20.77 26.52 18.93
CA GLY A 53 -20.47 25.10 19.06
C GLY A 53 -18.98 24.79 19.23
N ARG A 54 -18.66 23.51 19.45
CA ARG A 54 -17.27 23.06 19.71
C ARG A 54 -16.53 22.86 18.39
N LYS A 55 -15.27 23.32 18.31
CA LYS A 55 -14.40 22.94 17.19
C LYS A 55 -14.04 21.47 17.32
N GLY A 56 -14.35 20.68 16.30
CA GLY A 56 -14.09 19.25 16.23
C GLY A 56 -12.89 18.90 15.37
N THR A 57 -12.19 17.84 15.75
CA THR A 57 -11.15 17.20 14.93
C THR A 57 -11.75 16.02 14.17
N ASN A 58 -11.54 15.98 12.86
CA ASN A 58 -12.02 14.90 12.02
C ASN A 58 -10.98 13.78 11.91
N TYR A 59 -11.40 12.54 12.14
CA TYR A 59 -10.69 11.34 11.74
C TYR A 59 -11.29 10.80 10.45
N THR A 60 -10.43 10.38 9.52
CA THR A 60 -10.82 10.08 8.13
C THR A 60 -10.74 8.60 7.81
N TRP A 61 -11.60 8.15 6.90
CA TRP A 61 -11.51 6.82 6.30
C TRP A 61 -10.19 6.65 5.52
N TYR A 62 -9.61 7.73 5.01
CA TYR A 62 -8.25 7.73 4.45
C TYR A 62 -7.23 7.12 5.42
N GLY A 63 -7.17 7.63 6.66
CA GLY A 63 -6.25 7.10 7.66
C GLY A 63 -6.55 5.66 8.04
N PHE A 64 -7.83 5.29 8.13
CA PHE A 64 -8.24 3.91 8.42
C PHE A 64 -7.70 2.94 7.37
N PHE A 65 -8.01 3.18 6.09
CA PHE A 65 -7.54 2.33 5.00
C PHE A 65 -6.03 2.36 4.83
N LEU A 66 -5.39 3.50 5.10
CA LEU A 66 -3.93 3.60 5.05
C LEU A 66 -3.28 2.77 6.15
N ALA A 67 -3.74 2.89 7.40
CA ALA A 67 -3.24 2.08 8.51
C ALA A 67 -3.43 0.57 8.26
N THR A 68 -4.62 0.18 7.77
CA THR A 68 -4.91 -1.21 7.39
C THR A 68 -4.00 -1.69 6.27
N ALA A 69 -3.71 -0.85 5.27
CA ALA A 69 -2.81 -1.19 4.18
C ALA A 69 -1.35 -1.40 4.63
N TYR A 70 -0.84 -0.56 5.54
CA TYR A 70 0.48 -0.75 6.14
C TYR A 70 0.57 -2.06 6.91
N VAL A 71 -0.42 -2.32 7.77
CA VAL A 71 -0.48 -3.56 8.56
C VAL A 71 -0.62 -4.77 7.65
N TYR A 72 -1.41 -4.69 6.59
CA TYR A 72 -1.54 -5.77 5.60
C TYR A 72 -0.20 -6.08 4.91
N GLY A 73 0.56 -5.07 4.51
CA GLY A 73 1.90 -5.26 3.96
C GLY A 73 2.85 -5.89 4.97
N VAL A 74 2.93 -5.35 6.20
CA VAL A 74 3.78 -5.91 7.27
C VAL A 74 3.39 -7.34 7.62
N PHE A 75 2.09 -7.62 7.73
CA PHE A 75 1.54 -8.96 7.95
C PHE A 75 2.02 -9.94 6.87
N LEU A 76 1.88 -9.59 5.59
CA LEU A 76 2.33 -10.44 4.49
C LEU A 76 3.84 -10.63 4.51
N PHE A 77 4.62 -9.58 4.81
CA PHE A 77 6.07 -9.72 4.96
C PHE A 77 6.44 -10.73 6.05
N LEU A 78 5.89 -10.57 7.26
CA LEU A 78 6.16 -11.46 8.39
C LEU A 78 5.75 -12.91 8.08
N LEU A 79 4.61 -13.08 7.42
CA LEU A 79 4.09 -14.38 7.02
C LEU A 79 4.99 -15.05 5.97
N LEU A 80 5.45 -14.32 4.95
CA LEU A 80 6.39 -14.85 3.95
C LEU A 80 7.76 -15.15 4.55
N MET A 81 8.26 -14.31 5.46
CA MET A 81 9.51 -14.60 6.19
C MET A 81 9.37 -15.84 7.09
N GLY A 82 8.24 -16.01 7.77
CA GLY A 82 7.94 -17.22 8.54
C GLY A 82 7.88 -18.48 7.67
N SER A 83 7.41 -18.35 6.42
CA SER A 83 7.45 -19.46 5.46
C SER A 83 8.88 -19.86 5.05
N LEU A 84 9.84 -18.93 5.15
CA LEU A 84 11.29 -19.19 5.03
C LEU A 84 11.93 -19.65 6.36
N VAL A 85 11.11 -20.00 7.36
CA VAL A 85 11.55 -20.41 8.71
C VAL A 85 12.37 -19.31 9.41
N ALA A 86 12.15 -18.04 9.05
CA ALA A 86 12.79 -16.93 9.74
C ALA A 86 12.22 -16.77 11.16
N PRO A 87 13.09 -16.69 12.19
CA PRO A 87 12.66 -16.39 13.54
C PRO A 87 11.94 -15.04 13.63
N LYS A 88 10.92 -14.99 14.49
CA LYS A 88 10.13 -13.79 14.79
C LYS A 88 10.99 -12.55 15.03
N ALA A 89 12.04 -12.67 15.85
CA ALA A 89 12.95 -11.58 16.18
C ALA A 89 13.70 -11.03 14.96
N ALA A 90 14.15 -11.91 14.06
CA ALA A 90 14.84 -11.53 12.84
C ALA A 90 13.90 -10.75 11.90
N SER A 91 12.70 -11.29 11.64
CA SER A 91 11.71 -10.63 10.77
C SER A 91 11.24 -9.27 11.34
N LEU A 92 10.99 -9.19 12.65
CA LEU A 92 10.63 -7.94 13.32
C LEU A 92 11.75 -6.89 13.25
N THR A 93 13.00 -7.30 13.51
CA THR A 93 14.15 -6.40 13.44
C THR A 93 14.28 -5.78 12.05
N LEU A 94 14.18 -6.61 11.01
CA LEU A 94 14.28 -6.12 9.63
C LEU A 94 13.12 -5.18 9.27
N ILE A 95 11.87 -5.54 9.56
CA ILE A 95 10.74 -4.68 9.19
C ILE A 95 10.73 -3.36 9.96
N VAL A 96 11.11 -3.37 11.25
CA VAL A 96 11.24 -2.15 12.05
C VAL A 96 12.34 -1.25 11.47
N LEU A 97 13.50 -1.80 11.13
CA LEU A 97 14.58 -1.04 10.48
C LEU A 97 14.14 -0.44 9.15
N VAL A 98 13.49 -1.24 8.29
CA VAL A 98 12.96 -0.77 7.00
C VAL A 98 11.96 0.37 7.21
N LEU A 99 11.03 0.25 8.16
CA LEU A 99 10.05 1.30 8.44
C LEU A 99 10.72 2.58 8.98
N ILE A 100 11.67 2.44 9.91
CA ILE A 100 12.40 3.58 10.51
C ILE A 100 13.23 4.31 9.46
N ILE A 101 13.82 3.61 8.49
CA ILE A 101 14.69 4.20 7.47
C ILE A 101 13.89 4.71 6.27
N CYS A 102 13.01 3.90 5.70
CA CYS A 102 12.28 4.25 4.48
C CYS A 102 11.23 5.34 4.71
N THR A 103 10.61 5.42 5.89
CA THR A 103 9.60 6.46 6.19
C THR A 103 10.18 7.88 6.14
N PRO A 104 11.26 8.23 6.87
CA PRO A 104 11.86 9.56 6.79
C PRO A 104 12.48 9.82 5.42
N LEU A 105 13.13 8.82 4.80
CA LEU A 105 13.65 8.96 3.43
C LEU A 105 12.54 9.30 2.44
N SER A 106 11.36 8.71 2.57
CA SER A 106 10.21 9.04 1.72
C SER A 106 9.75 10.50 1.90
N SER A 107 9.89 11.07 3.10
CA SER A 107 9.62 12.50 3.32
C SER A 107 10.71 13.37 2.71
N ILE A 108 11.97 12.98 2.83
CA ILE A 108 13.11 13.70 2.23
C ILE A 108 12.96 13.73 0.71
N VAL A 109 12.67 12.58 0.08
CA VAL A 109 12.42 12.52 -1.37
C VAL A 109 11.21 13.37 -1.74
N ALA A 110 10.11 13.34 -0.97
CA ALA A 110 8.94 14.19 -1.24
C ALA A 110 9.29 15.68 -1.16
N ARG A 111 10.15 16.08 -0.21
CA ARG A 111 10.62 17.46 -0.10
C ARG A 111 11.48 17.88 -1.28
N LEU A 112 12.42 17.02 -1.68
CA LEU A 112 13.33 17.30 -2.80
C LEU A 112 12.58 17.36 -4.14
N VAL A 113 11.58 16.49 -4.32
CA VAL A 113 10.86 16.36 -5.60
C VAL A 113 9.65 17.29 -5.69
N GLU A 114 8.85 17.39 -4.63
CA GLU A 114 7.57 18.13 -4.65
C GLU A 114 7.64 19.47 -3.91
N GLY A 115 8.75 19.78 -3.23
CA GLY A 115 8.89 20.99 -2.39
C GLY A 115 8.04 20.98 -1.12
N LYS A 116 7.28 19.92 -0.84
CA LYS A 116 6.30 19.86 0.26
C LYS A 116 6.91 19.27 1.53
N ARG A 117 7.00 20.07 2.59
CA ARG A 117 7.62 19.70 3.89
C ARG A 117 6.93 18.56 4.64
N PHE A 118 5.62 18.37 4.43
CA PHE A 118 4.79 17.46 5.23
C PHE A 118 4.10 16.36 4.41
N THR A 119 4.70 15.95 3.30
CA THR A 119 4.18 14.87 2.46
C THR A 119 5.10 13.65 2.53
N LEU A 120 4.50 12.46 2.51
CA LEU A 120 5.21 11.19 2.30
C LEU A 120 4.97 10.76 0.85
N THR A 121 6.03 10.32 0.16
CA THR A 121 5.89 9.74 -1.18
C THR A 121 6.00 8.22 -1.14
N VAL A 122 4.92 7.55 -1.52
CA VAL A 122 4.90 6.09 -1.64
C VAL A 122 5.97 5.61 -2.64
N GLY A 123 6.20 6.36 -3.72
CA GLY A 123 7.24 6.01 -4.70
C GLY A 123 8.66 6.23 -4.20
N GLY A 124 8.88 7.28 -3.41
CA GLY A 124 10.18 7.49 -2.78
C GLY A 124 10.50 6.42 -1.75
N ALA A 125 9.50 6.00 -0.96
CA ALA A 125 9.65 4.87 -0.03
C ALA A 125 9.99 3.57 -0.78
N ALA A 126 9.25 3.25 -1.84
CA ALA A 126 9.46 2.05 -2.65
C ALA A 126 10.87 2.01 -3.27
N PHE A 127 11.29 3.12 -3.89
CA PHE A 127 12.61 3.23 -4.50
C PHE A 127 13.74 3.15 -3.45
N ALA A 128 13.60 3.86 -2.32
CA ALA A 128 14.56 3.79 -1.23
C ALA A 128 14.66 2.37 -0.65
N GLY A 129 13.52 1.69 -0.48
CA GLY A 129 13.48 0.29 -0.02
C GLY A 129 14.18 -0.66 -0.99
N LEU A 130 13.96 -0.49 -2.30
CA LEU A 130 14.63 -1.29 -3.32
C LEU A 130 16.15 -1.07 -3.31
N LEU A 131 16.59 0.19 -3.23
CA LEU A 131 18.01 0.55 -3.27
C LEU A 131 18.77 0.14 -2.00
N LEU A 132 18.16 0.36 -0.82
CA LEU A 132 18.82 0.13 0.46
C LEU A 132 18.61 -1.29 1.00
N GLY A 133 17.56 -1.98 0.57
CA GLY A 133 17.18 -3.30 1.05
C GLY A 133 18.33 -4.31 1.08
N PRO A 134 19.08 -4.52 -0.01
CA PRO A 134 20.20 -5.45 -0.02
C PRO A 134 21.28 -5.09 1.01
N GLY A 135 21.60 -3.79 1.15
CA GLY A 135 22.58 -3.30 2.12
C GLY A 135 22.12 -3.49 3.57
N LEU A 136 20.83 -3.25 3.85
CA LEU A 136 20.25 -3.50 5.18
C LEU A 136 20.28 -4.98 5.54
N ILE A 137 19.96 -5.86 4.59
CA ILE A 137 20.01 -7.31 4.80
C ILE A 137 21.46 -7.75 5.05
N GLN A 138 22.43 -7.25 4.28
CA GLN A 138 23.84 -7.54 4.49
C GLN A 138 24.35 -7.04 5.84
N LEU A 139 23.90 -5.87 6.31
CA LEU A 139 24.25 -5.34 7.62
C LEU A 139 23.79 -6.29 8.74
N LEU A 140 22.55 -6.77 8.67
CA LEU A 140 22.03 -7.76 9.63
C LEU A 140 22.78 -9.10 9.55
N ASN A 141 23.17 -9.53 8.35
CA ASN A 141 23.98 -10.73 8.15
C ASN A 141 25.42 -10.61 8.67
N LYS A 142 25.93 -9.39 8.92
CA LYS A 142 27.23 -9.17 9.56
C LYS A 142 27.16 -9.19 11.08
N MET A 143 25.98 -9.06 11.68
CA MET A 143 25.82 -9.14 13.14
C MET A 143 26.14 -10.56 13.65
N PRO A 144 26.52 -10.72 14.93
CA PRO A 144 26.72 -12.03 15.53
C PRO A 144 25.49 -12.92 15.34
N TYR A 145 25.70 -14.20 15.00
CA TYR A 145 24.60 -15.13 14.72
C TYR A 145 23.63 -15.24 15.90
N ASP A 146 24.16 -15.29 17.12
CA ASP A 146 23.41 -15.46 18.37
C ASP A 146 22.37 -14.36 18.62
N LEU A 147 22.52 -13.18 18.00
CA LEU A 147 21.59 -12.06 18.17
C LEU A 147 20.23 -12.33 17.50
N LEU A 148 20.25 -12.90 16.29
CA LEU A 148 19.05 -13.10 15.47
C LEU A 148 18.75 -14.57 15.17
N ASN A 149 19.70 -15.47 15.45
CA ASN A 149 19.67 -16.90 15.13
C ASN A 149 19.23 -17.17 13.68
N TYR A 150 19.62 -16.29 12.76
CA TYR A 150 19.20 -16.33 11.36
C TYR A 150 20.17 -15.60 10.45
N ARG A 151 20.39 -16.17 9.27
CA ARG A 151 21.07 -15.51 8.15
C ARG A 151 20.05 -15.32 7.03
N PHE A 152 19.81 -14.06 6.68
CA PHE A 152 18.87 -13.71 5.64
C PHE A 152 19.43 -14.05 4.27
N LEU A 153 18.62 -14.74 3.47
CA LEU A 153 18.88 -14.89 2.05
C LEU A 153 18.41 -13.62 1.35
N ILE A 154 19.33 -12.91 0.69
CA ILE A 154 19.08 -11.56 0.17
C ILE A 154 17.92 -11.57 -0.81
N LEU A 155 17.97 -12.40 -1.85
CA LEU A 155 16.94 -12.42 -2.88
C LEU A 155 15.57 -12.83 -2.33
N PRO A 156 15.37 -13.97 -1.63
CA PRO A 156 14.09 -14.32 -1.03
C PRO A 156 13.55 -13.22 -0.10
N THR A 157 14.41 -12.62 0.73
CA THR A 157 13.99 -11.54 1.65
C THR A 157 13.53 -10.30 0.87
N MET A 158 14.29 -9.89 -0.16
CA MET A 158 13.91 -8.78 -1.05
C MET A 158 12.61 -9.07 -1.79
N THR A 159 12.39 -10.30 -2.23
CA THR A 159 11.13 -10.74 -2.86
C THR A 159 9.97 -10.63 -1.89
N ALA A 160 10.11 -11.10 -0.64
CA ALA A 160 9.08 -10.97 0.38
C ALA A 160 8.74 -9.50 0.66
N MET A 161 9.76 -8.63 0.76
CA MET A 161 9.58 -7.18 0.91
C MET A 161 8.83 -6.56 -0.28
N ALA A 162 9.19 -6.93 -1.51
CA ALA A 162 8.54 -6.42 -2.71
C ALA A 162 7.06 -6.84 -2.79
N ILE A 163 6.77 -8.11 -2.54
CA ILE A 163 5.39 -8.65 -2.50
C ILE A 163 4.56 -7.93 -1.43
N ALA A 164 5.09 -7.81 -0.22
CA ALA A 164 4.44 -7.11 0.88
C ALA A 164 4.15 -5.65 0.55
N HIS A 165 5.12 -4.97 -0.08
CA HIS A 165 4.98 -3.58 -0.48
C HIS A 165 3.89 -3.39 -1.53
N ILE A 166 3.90 -4.17 -2.62
CA ILE A 166 2.88 -4.01 -3.68
C ILE A 166 1.48 -4.37 -3.15
N ALA A 167 1.37 -5.36 -2.28
CA ALA A 167 0.11 -5.74 -1.64
C ALA A 167 -0.44 -4.61 -0.75
N GLY A 168 0.42 -4.04 0.10
CA GLY A 168 0.09 -2.88 0.92
C GLY A 168 -0.27 -1.67 0.08
N GLU A 169 0.49 -1.34 -0.96
CA GLU A 169 0.20 -0.21 -1.84
C GLU A 169 -1.13 -0.40 -2.59
N GLY A 170 -1.43 -1.63 -3.05
CA GLY A 170 -2.71 -1.97 -3.67
C GLY A 170 -3.90 -1.68 -2.75
N MET A 171 -3.86 -2.18 -1.51
CA MET A 171 -4.88 -1.90 -0.49
C MET A 171 -4.93 -0.40 -0.13
N GLY A 172 -3.77 0.26 -0.08
CA GLY A 172 -3.66 1.69 0.23
C GLY A 172 -4.35 2.61 -0.79
N ARG A 173 -4.64 2.10 -2.00
CA ARG A 173 -5.43 2.85 -2.98
C ARG A 173 -6.87 3.07 -2.55
N LEU A 174 -7.41 2.23 -1.66
CA LEU A 174 -8.74 2.46 -1.07
C LEU A 174 -8.79 3.73 -0.22
N ALA A 175 -7.70 4.04 0.49
CA ALA A 175 -7.57 5.32 1.18
C ALA A 175 -7.68 6.48 0.18
N CYS A 176 -6.97 6.39 -0.95
CA CYS A 176 -6.99 7.42 -1.99
C CYS A 176 -8.37 7.60 -2.61
N ILE A 177 -9.14 6.52 -2.80
CA ILE A 177 -10.53 6.56 -3.30
C ILE A 177 -11.45 7.19 -2.24
N SER A 178 -11.30 6.83 -0.97
CA SER A 178 -12.07 7.45 0.12
C SER A 178 -11.83 8.97 0.18
N PHE A 179 -10.58 9.42 0.09
CA PHE A 179 -10.23 10.84 0.21
C PHE A 179 -10.46 11.66 -1.07
N GLY A 180 -10.48 10.99 -2.23
CA GLY A 180 -10.48 11.62 -3.54
C GLY A 180 -9.13 12.24 -3.91
N CYS A 181 -8.01 11.57 -3.63
CA CYS A 181 -6.67 11.95 -4.11
C CYS A 181 -6.10 10.95 -5.12
N CYS A 182 -5.03 11.32 -5.82
CA CYS A 182 -4.41 10.51 -6.87
C CYS A 182 -5.39 10.08 -7.98
N TYR A 183 -6.38 10.93 -8.27
CA TYR A 183 -7.40 10.69 -9.29
C TYR A 183 -6.88 10.91 -10.69
N GLY A 184 -7.55 10.25 -11.63
CA GLY A 184 -7.28 10.38 -13.05
C GLY A 184 -7.83 11.65 -13.69
N LYS A 185 -7.46 11.85 -14.95
CA LYS A 185 -8.02 12.89 -15.81
C LYS A 185 -9.53 12.70 -16.01
N PRO A 186 -10.29 13.79 -16.23
CA PRO A 186 -11.67 13.69 -16.69
C PRO A 186 -11.76 12.81 -17.93
N VAL A 187 -12.77 11.94 -18.00
CA VAL A 187 -12.98 11.08 -19.18
C VAL A 187 -13.23 11.92 -20.44
N SER A 188 -13.84 13.11 -20.28
CA SER A 188 -14.06 14.09 -21.34
C SER A 188 -12.78 14.68 -21.92
N SER A 189 -11.65 14.65 -21.20
CA SER A 189 -10.36 15.15 -21.70
C SER A 189 -9.52 14.07 -22.38
N LEU A 190 -10.04 12.85 -22.53
CA LEU A 190 -9.34 11.74 -23.19
C LEU A 190 -9.62 11.73 -24.69
N THR A 191 -8.78 11.02 -25.44
CA THR A 191 -9.07 10.73 -26.85
C THR A 191 -10.34 9.88 -26.98
N PRO A 192 -11.11 10.00 -28.08
CA PRO A 192 -12.41 9.33 -28.22
C PRO A 192 -12.37 7.81 -28.00
N LEU A 193 -11.30 7.16 -28.48
CA LEU A 193 -11.11 5.71 -28.30
C LEU A 193 -10.93 5.36 -26.82
N LEU A 194 -10.05 6.09 -26.13
CA LEU A 194 -9.75 5.84 -24.73
C LEU A 194 -10.94 6.19 -23.83
N GLY A 195 -11.67 7.26 -24.16
CA GLY A 195 -12.91 7.65 -23.49
C GLY A 195 -13.99 6.58 -23.57
N LYS A 196 -14.18 5.93 -24.75
CA LYS A 196 -15.11 4.82 -24.91
C LYS A 196 -14.72 3.59 -24.10
N LEU A 197 -13.43 3.26 -24.05
CA LEU A 197 -12.93 2.10 -23.29
C LEU A 197 -13.05 2.31 -21.77
N ILE A 198 -12.72 3.51 -21.29
CA ILE A 198 -12.66 3.81 -19.85
C ILE A 198 -14.01 4.26 -19.29
N GLY A 199 -14.86 4.88 -20.11
CA GLY A 199 -16.15 5.45 -19.69
C GLY A 199 -16.99 4.53 -18.79
N PRO A 200 -17.22 3.26 -19.16
CA PRO A 200 -17.99 2.30 -18.35
C PRO A 200 -17.39 2.01 -16.97
N PHE A 201 -16.08 2.21 -16.80
CA PHE A 201 -15.36 1.93 -15.56
C PHE A 201 -14.99 3.21 -14.79
N SER A 202 -15.43 4.38 -15.26
CA SER A 202 -15.11 5.66 -14.65
C SER A 202 -15.59 5.75 -13.20
N VAL A 203 -14.87 6.53 -12.40
CA VAL A 203 -15.25 6.81 -11.02
C VAL A 203 -15.74 8.24 -10.92
N VAL A 204 -16.84 8.44 -10.21
CA VAL A 204 -17.41 9.75 -9.90
C VAL A 204 -17.29 9.98 -8.41
N PHE A 205 -16.60 11.05 -8.02
CA PHE A 205 -16.47 11.46 -6.62
C PHE A 205 -17.56 12.46 -6.27
N SER A 206 -18.13 12.36 -5.07
CA SER A 206 -19.11 13.33 -4.56
C SER A 206 -18.76 13.86 -3.17
N GLY A 207 -19.13 15.10 -2.90
CA GLY A 207 -18.91 15.79 -1.63
C GLY A 207 -17.80 16.84 -1.68
N LYS A 208 -18.10 18.04 -1.17
CA LYS A 208 -17.20 19.20 -1.26
C LYS A 208 -15.93 19.06 -0.41
N THR A 209 -15.95 18.17 0.57
CA THR A 209 -14.79 17.89 1.43
C THR A 209 -13.76 16.95 0.82
N LYS A 210 -13.99 16.39 -0.38
CA LYS A 210 -13.02 15.53 -1.07
C LYS A 210 -11.97 16.35 -1.80
N LYS A 211 -10.73 15.83 -1.88
CA LYS A 211 -9.61 16.56 -2.48
C LYS A 211 -9.86 16.96 -3.93
N ILE A 212 -10.40 16.05 -4.72
CA ILE A 212 -10.78 16.31 -6.11
C ILE A 212 -11.75 17.51 -6.25
N ALA A 213 -12.65 17.71 -5.28
CA ALA A 213 -13.62 18.80 -5.29
C ALA A 213 -12.94 20.15 -5.01
N TYR A 214 -12.27 20.29 -3.86
CA TYR A 214 -11.70 21.58 -3.47
C TYR A 214 -10.39 21.95 -4.20
N ALA A 215 -9.69 20.99 -4.80
CA ALA A 215 -8.45 21.26 -5.52
C ALA A 215 -8.68 21.59 -7.00
N HIS A 216 -9.67 20.96 -7.65
CA HIS A 216 -9.87 21.07 -9.10
C HIS A 216 -11.34 21.21 -9.54
N GLY A 217 -12.31 21.24 -8.60
CA GLY A 217 -13.72 21.39 -8.94
C GLY A 217 -14.32 20.22 -9.74
N LEU A 218 -13.73 19.03 -9.64
CA LEU A 218 -14.11 17.86 -10.45
C LEU A 218 -15.09 16.91 -9.72
N ASP A 219 -15.78 17.37 -8.67
CA ASP A 219 -16.84 16.58 -8.05
C ASP A 219 -18.04 16.44 -8.99
N GLY A 220 -18.62 15.24 -9.06
CA GLY A 220 -19.69 14.92 -10.01
C GLY A 220 -19.21 14.59 -11.43
N HIS A 221 -17.92 14.78 -11.74
CA HIS A 221 -17.38 14.45 -13.07
C HIS A 221 -16.79 13.03 -13.12
N PRO A 222 -17.03 12.27 -14.22
CA PRO A 222 -16.39 10.97 -14.42
C PRO A 222 -14.89 11.15 -14.70
N VAL A 223 -14.06 10.48 -13.90
CA VAL A 223 -12.60 10.47 -14.06
C VAL A 223 -12.07 9.06 -14.28
N VAL A 224 -10.87 8.96 -14.87
CA VAL A 224 -10.17 7.68 -15.04
C VAL A 224 -9.97 7.01 -13.67
N PRO A 225 -10.34 5.72 -13.51
CA PRO A 225 -10.35 5.01 -12.23
C PRO A 225 -8.96 4.51 -11.81
N ILE A 226 -7.94 5.37 -11.86
CA ILE A 226 -6.53 4.97 -11.68
C ILE A 226 -6.29 4.26 -10.36
N GLN A 227 -6.93 4.72 -9.28
CA GLN A 227 -6.75 4.10 -7.97
C GLN A 227 -7.31 2.67 -7.95
N ALA A 228 -8.48 2.45 -8.58
CA ALA A 228 -9.09 1.12 -8.66
C ALA A 228 -8.27 0.19 -9.58
N MET A 229 -7.82 0.67 -10.73
CA MET A 229 -6.92 -0.08 -11.62
C MET A 229 -5.63 -0.47 -10.90
N THR A 230 -5.03 0.47 -10.17
CA THR A 230 -3.82 0.20 -9.37
C THR A 230 -4.10 -0.84 -8.29
N ALA A 231 -5.21 -0.73 -7.57
CA ALA A 231 -5.58 -1.69 -6.53
C ALA A 231 -5.71 -3.11 -7.08
N ILE A 232 -6.42 -3.29 -8.21
CA ILE A 232 -6.59 -4.59 -8.86
C ILE A 232 -5.24 -5.13 -9.33
N LEU A 233 -4.49 -4.35 -10.11
CA LEU A 233 -3.25 -4.80 -10.72
C LEU A 233 -2.21 -5.18 -9.67
N TYR A 234 -2.06 -4.36 -8.62
CA TYR A 234 -1.10 -4.61 -7.55
C TYR A 234 -1.50 -5.79 -6.68
N SER A 235 -2.80 -5.97 -6.43
CA SER A 235 -3.30 -7.13 -5.71
C SER A 235 -3.08 -8.41 -6.51
N ALA A 236 -3.40 -8.42 -7.81
CA ALA A 236 -3.18 -9.56 -8.69
C ALA A 236 -1.69 -9.93 -8.79
N ALA A 237 -0.81 -8.94 -8.97
CA ALA A 237 0.63 -9.16 -8.98
C ALA A 237 1.16 -9.62 -7.62
N SER A 238 0.60 -9.14 -6.50
CA SER A 238 0.94 -9.64 -5.17
C SER A 238 0.57 -11.11 -5.00
N LEU A 239 -0.62 -11.52 -5.43
CA LEU A 239 -1.11 -12.91 -5.34
C LEU A 239 -0.26 -13.84 -6.19
N LEU A 240 0.05 -13.44 -7.43
CA LEU A 240 0.96 -14.17 -8.30
C LEU A 240 2.37 -14.25 -7.69
N GLY A 241 2.86 -13.14 -7.12
CA GLY A 241 4.14 -13.09 -6.41
C GLY A 241 4.19 -14.02 -5.20
N ILE A 242 3.15 -14.04 -4.37
CA ILE A 242 3.00 -14.97 -3.23
C ILE A 242 3.04 -16.41 -3.74
N TRP A 243 2.26 -16.74 -4.77
CA TRP A 243 2.23 -18.09 -5.33
C TRP A 243 3.62 -18.52 -5.85
N LEU A 244 4.29 -17.69 -6.65
CA LEU A 244 5.64 -17.96 -7.13
C LEU A 244 6.66 -18.09 -5.99
N PHE A 245 6.55 -17.24 -4.97
CA PHE A 245 7.40 -17.27 -3.78
C PHE A 245 7.26 -18.58 -3.01
N LEU A 246 6.02 -19.04 -2.77
CA LEU A 246 5.75 -20.30 -2.06
C LEU A 246 6.20 -21.53 -2.87
N ASN A 247 6.34 -21.40 -4.19
CA ASN A 247 6.96 -22.40 -5.07
C ASN A 247 8.48 -22.21 -5.21
N GLN A 248 9.12 -21.36 -4.39
CA GLN A 248 10.56 -21.08 -4.37
C GLN A 248 11.10 -20.43 -5.67
N VAL A 249 10.22 -19.89 -6.52
CA VAL A 249 10.59 -19.18 -7.75
C VAL A 249 10.76 -17.68 -7.46
N TYR A 250 11.65 -17.36 -6.51
CA TYR A 250 11.89 -16.01 -5.99
C TYR A 250 12.27 -14.94 -7.04
N ALA A 251 13.08 -15.28 -8.04
CA ALA A 251 13.50 -14.33 -9.07
C ALA A 251 12.33 -13.93 -9.97
N ALA A 252 11.50 -14.89 -10.40
CA ALA A 252 10.30 -14.61 -11.17
C ALA A 252 9.30 -13.80 -10.34
N ALA A 253 9.07 -14.17 -9.08
CA ALA A 253 8.22 -13.41 -8.17
C ALA A 253 8.69 -11.95 -8.01
N PHE A 254 10.00 -11.74 -7.84
CA PHE A 254 10.60 -10.41 -7.73
C PHE A 254 10.41 -9.59 -9.01
N MET A 255 10.69 -10.16 -10.18
CA MET A 255 10.54 -9.48 -11.47
C MET A 255 9.08 -9.15 -11.79
N VAL A 256 8.15 -10.05 -11.50
CA VAL A 256 6.72 -9.81 -11.72
C VAL A 256 6.28 -8.63 -10.86
N VAL A 257 6.58 -8.66 -9.57
CA VAL A 257 6.13 -7.62 -8.64
C VAL A 257 6.77 -6.27 -8.95
N ILE A 258 8.09 -6.21 -9.13
CA ILE A 258 8.77 -4.95 -9.44
C ILE A 258 8.41 -4.47 -10.85
N GLY A 259 8.37 -5.37 -11.83
CA GLY A 259 8.01 -5.05 -13.22
C GLY A 259 6.61 -4.44 -13.31
N VAL A 260 5.63 -5.07 -12.65
CA VAL A 260 4.25 -4.55 -12.59
C VAL A 260 4.20 -3.24 -11.82
N SER A 261 4.84 -3.14 -10.64
CA SER A 261 4.76 -1.92 -9.83
C SER A 261 5.35 -0.72 -10.55
N GLN A 262 6.55 -0.85 -11.10
CA GLN A 262 7.27 0.24 -11.75
C GLN A 262 6.71 0.53 -13.14
N GLY A 263 6.39 -0.51 -13.94
CA GLY A 263 5.77 -0.34 -15.25
C GLY A 263 4.42 0.37 -15.16
N TRP A 264 3.56 -0.07 -14.23
CA TRP A 264 2.28 0.60 -14.01
C TRP A 264 2.45 2.03 -13.50
N ARG A 265 3.45 2.29 -12.66
CA ARG A 265 3.72 3.65 -12.18
C ARG A 265 4.11 4.59 -13.31
N ILE A 266 4.87 4.12 -14.30
CA ILE A 266 5.20 4.88 -15.51
C ILE A 266 3.93 5.20 -16.31
N LEU A 267 3.11 4.17 -16.58
CA LEU A 267 1.92 4.28 -17.41
C LEU A 267 0.80 5.12 -16.76
N SER A 268 0.50 4.85 -15.49
CA SER A 268 -0.61 5.49 -14.77
C SER A 268 -0.40 6.99 -14.56
N GLU A 269 0.85 7.46 -14.50
CA GLU A 269 1.13 8.89 -14.33
C GLU A 269 0.67 9.73 -15.53
N PHE A 270 0.70 9.19 -16.76
CA PHE A 270 0.17 9.88 -17.94
C PHE A 270 -1.35 10.10 -17.89
N LEU A 271 -2.05 9.26 -17.13
CA LEU A 271 -3.50 9.31 -16.97
C LEU A 271 -3.92 10.14 -15.74
N ARG A 272 -3.00 10.49 -14.84
CA ARG A 272 -3.29 11.24 -13.60
C ARG A 272 -3.56 12.71 -13.88
N ALA A 273 -4.51 13.28 -13.14
CA ALA A 273 -4.75 14.73 -13.09
C ALA A 273 -4.21 15.37 -11.81
N ASP A 274 -4.04 14.60 -10.73
CA ASP A 274 -3.35 15.05 -9.50
C ASP A 274 -1.82 15.09 -9.71
N TYR A 275 -1.40 15.82 -10.75
CA TYR A 275 -0.01 15.93 -11.16
C TYR A 275 0.75 16.88 -10.23
N ARG A 276 1.96 16.49 -9.81
CA ARG A 276 2.74 17.18 -8.76
C ARG A 276 3.94 17.97 -9.28
N GLY A 277 3.94 18.37 -10.56
CA GLY A 277 4.97 19.20 -11.19
C GLY A 277 4.52 19.75 -12.54
N GLU A 278 5.37 20.50 -13.27
CA GLU A 278 5.04 21.03 -14.61
C GLU A 278 5.74 20.28 -15.76
N ARG A 279 6.54 19.26 -15.44
CA ARG A 279 7.35 18.54 -16.45
C ARG A 279 6.51 17.56 -17.24
N ILE A 280 6.88 17.27 -18.49
CA ILE A 280 6.22 16.24 -19.32
C ILE A 280 6.48 14.83 -18.78
N PHE A 281 7.64 14.62 -18.13
CA PHE A 281 8.03 13.38 -17.47
C PHE A 281 8.34 13.66 -16.00
N SER A 282 7.67 12.96 -15.09
CA SER A 282 7.84 13.17 -13.66
C SER A 282 9.11 12.50 -13.13
N VAL A 283 9.69 13.06 -12.07
CA VAL A 283 10.82 12.43 -11.37
C VAL A 283 10.47 11.02 -10.89
N TYR A 284 9.21 10.79 -10.52
CA TYR A 284 8.73 9.46 -10.14
C TYR A 284 8.76 8.45 -11.29
N GLN A 285 8.49 8.87 -12.53
CA GLN A 285 8.64 8.01 -13.70
C GLN A 285 10.12 7.69 -13.96
N MET A 286 11.03 8.65 -13.78
CA MET A 286 12.48 8.40 -13.87
C MET A 286 12.97 7.40 -12.83
N MET A 287 12.53 7.57 -11.57
CA MET A 287 12.86 6.62 -10.49
C MET A 287 12.33 5.21 -10.81
N SER A 288 11.12 5.13 -11.35
CA SER A 288 10.52 3.83 -11.74
C SER A 288 11.29 3.19 -12.90
N LEU A 289 11.71 3.99 -13.88
CA LEU A 289 12.50 3.53 -15.01
C LEU A 289 13.89 3.04 -14.57
N ALA A 290 14.53 3.73 -13.62
CA ALA A 290 15.82 3.33 -13.05
C ALA A 290 15.73 2.08 -12.15
N ALA A 291 14.58 1.87 -11.48
CA ALA A 291 14.35 0.72 -10.63
C ALA A 291 14.34 -0.62 -11.40
N LEU A 292 13.88 -0.62 -12.66
CA LEU A 292 13.81 -1.82 -13.49
C LEU A 292 15.20 -2.44 -13.81
N PRO A 293 16.17 -1.72 -14.41
CA PRO A 293 17.50 -2.27 -14.66
C PRO A 293 18.24 -2.56 -13.35
N TYR A 294 18.00 -1.79 -12.28
CA TYR A 294 18.58 -2.09 -10.97
C TYR A 294 18.04 -3.41 -10.40
N ALA A 295 16.76 -3.70 -10.55
CA ALA A 295 16.19 -4.99 -10.14
C ALA A 295 16.82 -6.16 -10.90
N ILE A 296 17.05 -6.01 -12.21
CA ILE A 296 17.78 -7.01 -13.03
C ILE A 296 19.21 -7.18 -12.51
N PHE A 297 19.91 -6.07 -12.23
CA PHE A 297 21.25 -6.11 -11.65
C PHE A 297 21.29 -6.87 -10.31
N LEU A 298 20.30 -6.67 -9.44
CA LEU A 298 20.19 -7.42 -8.18
C LEU A 298 20.03 -8.93 -8.39
N LEU A 299 19.31 -9.36 -9.42
CA LEU A 299 19.17 -10.79 -9.74
C LEU A 299 20.47 -11.41 -10.22
N LEU A 300 21.27 -10.66 -10.97
CA LEU A 300 22.59 -11.11 -11.43
C LEU A 300 23.58 -11.19 -10.24
N LEU A 301 23.48 -10.25 -9.30
CA LEU A 301 24.37 -10.18 -8.13
C LEU A 301 24.02 -11.21 -7.05
N PHE A 302 22.73 -11.51 -6.88
CA PHE A 302 22.23 -12.42 -5.83
C PHE A 302 21.44 -13.58 -6.45
N PRO A 303 22.13 -14.64 -6.92
CA PRO A 303 21.48 -15.77 -7.57
C PRO A 303 20.55 -16.53 -6.61
N GLN A 304 19.53 -17.18 -7.16
CA GLN A 304 18.57 -17.95 -6.38
C GLN A 304 19.25 -19.11 -5.66
N THR A 305 18.99 -19.24 -4.36
CA THR A 305 19.42 -20.39 -3.55
C THR A 305 18.20 -21.19 -3.12
N PRO A 306 18.14 -22.51 -3.38
CA PRO A 306 17.05 -23.35 -2.88
C PRO A 306 16.97 -23.31 -1.36
N THR A 307 15.76 -23.14 -0.82
CA THR A 307 15.53 -22.98 0.63
C THR A 307 14.99 -24.24 1.31
N GLY A 308 14.71 -25.29 0.53
CA GLY A 308 14.34 -26.63 1.03
C GLY A 308 12.93 -26.75 1.62
N ALA A 309 12.32 -25.69 2.15
CA ALA A 309 10.96 -25.75 2.69
C ALA A 309 10.27 -24.38 2.80
N SER A 310 9.50 -23.99 1.78
CA SER A 310 8.57 -22.86 1.82
C SER A 310 7.14 -23.36 1.96
N GLY A 311 6.53 -23.14 3.14
CA GLY A 311 5.15 -23.55 3.42
C GLY A 311 4.40 -22.45 4.16
N ILE A 312 3.18 -22.15 3.69
CA ILE A 312 2.35 -21.09 4.27
C ILE A 312 1.99 -21.36 5.74
N GLU A 313 1.91 -22.63 6.12
CA GLU A 313 1.58 -23.09 7.47
C GLU A 313 2.63 -22.62 8.49
N ARG A 314 3.92 -22.70 8.12
CA ARG A 314 5.01 -22.19 8.96
C ARG A 314 4.95 -20.67 9.09
N GLY A 315 4.54 -20.00 8.01
CA GLY A 315 4.24 -18.56 8.02
C GLY A 315 3.19 -18.21 9.07
N PHE A 316 2.05 -18.91 9.05
CA PHE A 316 0.98 -18.71 10.03
C PHE A 316 1.42 -19.04 11.47
N GLN A 317 2.12 -20.16 11.67
CA GLN A 317 2.63 -20.53 13.00
C GLN A 317 3.58 -19.47 13.57
N SER A 318 4.39 -18.83 12.73
CA SER A 318 5.33 -17.78 13.15
C SER A 318 4.62 -16.50 13.60
N ILE A 319 3.46 -16.16 13.03
CA ILE A 319 2.74 -14.92 13.35
C ILE A 319 1.61 -15.11 14.38
N TRP A 320 1.15 -16.35 14.61
CA TRP A 320 0.03 -16.64 15.50
C TRP A 320 0.46 -16.66 16.97
N SER A 321 0.85 -15.49 17.48
CA SER A 321 1.24 -15.28 18.87
C SER A 321 0.72 -13.93 19.41
N PRO A 322 0.45 -13.82 20.72
CA PRO A 322 -0.08 -12.58 21.31
C PRO A 322 0.81 -11.37 21.01
N GLU A 323 2.13 -11.53 21.03
CA GLU A 323 3.07 -10.43 20.81
C GLU A 323 2.98 -9.89 19.38
N MET A 324 2.81 -10.76 18.39
CA MET A 324 2.65 -10.38 16.99
C MET A 324 1.33 -9.66 16.75
N ILE A 325 0.24 -10.15 17.35
CA ILE A 325 -1.07 -9.51 17.25
C ILE A 325 -1.02 -8.11 17.87
N LEU A 326 -0.45 -7.97 19.07
CA LEU A 326 -0.30 -6.69 19.74
C LEU A 326 0.63 -5.75 18.96
N PHE A 327 1.71 -6.25 18.36
CA PHE A 327 2.59 -5.47 17.50
C PHE A 327 1.83 -4.90 16.29
N LEU A 328 1.06 -5.73 15.57
CA LEU A 328 0.28 -5.29 14.41
C LEU A 328 -0.82 -4.31 14.79
N GLN A 329 -1.50 -4.51 15.92
CA GLN A 329 -2.51 -3.58 16.46
C GLN A 329 -1.86 -2.25 16.87
N GLY A 330 -0.72 -2.28 17.57
CA GLY A 330 0.03 -1.09 17.94
C GLY A 330 0.49 -0.29 16.72
N LEU A 331 1.02 -0.98 15.71
CA LEU A 331 1.39 -0.37 14.42
C LEU A 331 0.17 0.29 13.75
N TRP A 332 -0.97 -0.41 13.71
CA TRP A 332 -2.21 0.14 13.18
C TRP A 332 -2.61 1.43 13.89
N SER A 333 -2.64 1.41 15.23
CA SER A 333 -3.05 2.55 16.06
C SER A 333 -2.13 3.75 15.83
N ILE A 334 -0.81 3.54 15.85
CA ILE A 334 0.17 4.61 15.61
C ILE A 334 -0.08 5.26 14.24
N ILE A 335 -0.22 4.45 13.18
CA ILE A 335 -0.43 4.97 11.82
C ILE A 335 -1.78 5.68 11.71
N PHE A 336 -2.85 5.10 12.27
CA PHE A 336 -4.19 5.68 12.22
C PHE A 336 -4.26 7.02 12.94
N PHE A 337 -3.72 7.12 14.17
CA PHE A 337 -3.75 8.38 14.90
C PHE A 337 -2.86 9.45 14.28
N TYR A 338 -1.75 9.05 13.64
CA TYR A 338 -0.86 9.98 12.95
C TYR A 338 -1.42 10.48 11.61
N THR A 339 -1.94 9.57 10.78
CA THR A 339 -2.35 9.86 9.38
C THR A 339 -3.85 10.09 9.22
N GLY A 340 -4.68 9.55 10.12
CA GLY A 340 -6.14 9.64 10.05
C GLY A 340 -6.71 10.94 10.56
N LYS A 341 -5.96 11.66 11.41
CA LYS A 341 -6.32 13.02 11.82
C LYS A 341 -6.24 13.96 10.62
N SER A 342 -7.40 14.47 10.20
CA SER A 342 -7.48 15.45 9.13
C SER A 342 -6.77 16.74 9.51
N ARG A 343 -5.97 17.27 8.58
CA ARG A 343 -5.34 18.59 8.68
C ARG A 343 -5.98 19.63 7.75
N VAL A 344 -6.91 19.20 6.91
CA VAL A 344 -7.52 20.02 5.84
C VAL A 344 -9.01 20.24 6.08
N THR A 345 -9.67 19.34 6.81
CA THR A 345 -11.09 19.45 7.16
C THR A 345 -11.25 19.59 8.68
N ALA A 346 -12.25 20.37 9.08
CA ALA A 346 -12.64 20.57 10.47
C ALA A 346 -14.16 20.39 10.62
N ALA A 347 -14.64 20.24 11.85
CA ALA A 347 -16.07 20.18 12.16
C ALA A 347 -16.46 21.27 13.16
N LYS A 348 -17.70 21.75 13.08
CA LYS A 348 -18.40 22.42 14.17
C LYS A 348 -19.40 21.41 14.76
N ILE A 349 -19.29 21.11 16.06
CA ILE A 349 -20.10 20.10 16.73
C ILE A 349 -21.03 20.79 17.74
N LEU A 350 -22.33 20.59 17.56
CA LEU A 350 -23.37 21.00 18.49
C LEU A 350 -23.85 19.77 19.27
N LEU A 351 -23.69 19.78 20.58
CA LEU A 351 -24.22 18.76 21.48
C LEU A 351 -25.39 19.37 22.25
N TYR A 352 -26.54 18.70 22.26
CA TYR A 352 -27.74 19.14 22.96
C TYR A 352 -28.41 17.98 23.67
N VAL A 353 -29.17 18.29 24.72
CA VAL A 353 -29.96 17.30 25.48
C VAL A 353 -31.28 17.08 24.76
N VAL A 354 -31.62 15.83 24.49
CA VAL A 354 -32.94 15.45 23.96
C VAL A 354 -33.92 15.40 25.13
N LYS A 355 -34.66 16.51 25.33
CA LYS A 355 -35.52 16.70 26.51
C LYS A 355 -36.64 15.66 26.65
N ASP A 356 -37.07 15.05 25.55
CA ASP A 356 -38.16 14.06 25.58
C ASP A 356 -37.70 12.68 26.13
N ARG A 357 -36.43 12.54 26.51
CA ARG A 357 -35.82 11.28 26.99
C ARG A 357 -35.21 11.40 28.39
N ILE A 358 -35.58 12.44 29.13
CA ILE A 358 -35.12 12.70 30.52
C ILE A 358 -36.29 12.75 31.48
#